data_AF-V5EPR7-F1
#
_entry.id   AF-V5EPR7-F1
#
_cell.length_a   1.000
_cell.length_b   1.000
_cell.length_c   1.000
_cell.angle_alpha   90.00
_cell.angle_beta   90.00
_cell.angle_gamma   90.00
#
_symmetry.space_group_name_H-M   'P 1'
#
loop_
_entity.id
_entity.type
_entity.pdbx_description
1 polymer ?
#
loop_
_entity_poly.entity_id
_entity_poly.type
_entity_poly.pdbx_seq_one_letter_code
_entity_poly.pdbx_strand_id
1 'polypeptide(L)'
;LSVFHLPTTHTSNHQRILSTLLDNLLHITFRPSPITTASALSSAHHYRPLFASPFNPQKMPTHLSKTRKHRGHVSAGNGRVGKHRKHPGGRGLAGGQHHHRTNMDKYHPGYFGKVGMRHFHLTRNSSYRPVVNLDKLWTLVPAEQRKGLTSSSTEVPVIDTLAAGYGKVLGKGRLPALPCIVKARWVSSLAEKKIKEAGGVVKLVA
;
A
#
# COMPACT_ATOMS: atom_id res chain seq x y z
N LEU A 1 -58.33 36.86 -0.34
CA LEU A 1 -58.58 38.28 -0.03
C LEU A 1 -57.38 39.06 -0.61
N SER A 2 -57.38 39.43 -1.90
CA SER A 2 -57.90 40.70 -2.45
C SER A 2 -57.45 41.94 -1.66
N VAL A 3 -56.95 43.06 -2.20
CA VAL A 3 -56.67 43.58 -3.55
C VAL A 3 -56.16 45.01 -3.30
N PHE A 4 -55.00 45.40 -3.88
CA PHE A 4 -54.68 46.72 -4.50
C PHE A 4 -54.86 48.06 -3.72
N HIS A 5 -54.37 49.26 -4.11
CA HIS A 5 -53.86 49.87 -5.35
C HIS A 5 -52.94 51.08 -5.02
N LEU A 6 -52.00 51.39 -5.93
CA LEU A 6 -51.21 52.64 -6.06
C LEU A 6 -52.09 53.87 -6.42
N PRO A 7 -51.56 55.12 -6.48
CA PRO A 7 -51.14 55.68 -7.80
C PRO A 7 -49.99 56.74 -7.78
N THR A 8 -49.10 56.73 -8.80
CA THR A 8 -48.85 57.78 -9.86
C THR A 8 -47.91 58.95 -9.48
N THR A 9 -47.04 59.56 -10.31
CA THR A 9 -46.55 59.56 -11.72
C THR A 9 -45.31 60.51 -11.72
N HIS A 10 -44.30 60.51 -12.62
CA HIS A 10 -44.32 60.90 -14.04
C HIS A 10 -42.91 60.79 -14.70
N THR A 11 -42.83 60.22 -15.93
CA THR A 11 -41.96 60.54 -17.12
C THR A 11 -40.41 60.60 -17.01
N SER A 12 -39.57 60.15 -17.97
CA SER A 12 -39.67 59.93 -19.43
C SER A 12 -38.46 59.12 -19.97
N ASN A 13 -38.54 58.73 -21.26
CA ASN A 13 -37.56 58.08 -22.17
C ASN A 13 -37.60 56.53 -22.22
N HIS A 14 -38.50 55.90 -23.00
CA HIS A 14 -38.40 55.57 -24.45
C HIS A 14 -37.07 54.89 -24.84
N GLN A 15 -36.96 53.70 -25.45
CA GLN A 15 -37.81 52.62 -26.01
C GLN A 15 -36.86 51.39 -26.10
N ARG A 16 -37.07 50.25 -25.42
CA ARG A 16 -37.76 49.00 -25.85
C ARG A 16 -37.59 48.57 -27.32
N ILE A 17 -37.22 47.29 -27.51
CA ILE A 17 -37.94 46.20 -28.22
C ILE A 17 -36.97 44.97 -28.18
N LEU A 18 -37.14 43.91 -27.39
CA LEU A 18 -38.12 42.81 -27.38
C LEU A 18 -38.10 41.85 -28.60
N SER A 19 -37.71 40.60 -28.31
CA SER A 19 -38.37 39.33 -28.68
C SER A 19 -38.63 38.96 -30.15
N THR A 20 -38.18 37.76 -30.55
CA THR A 20 -38.96 36.66 -31.18
C THR A 20 -38.00 35.49 -31.46
N LEU A 21 -38.12 34.36 -30.76
CA LEU A 21 -38.87 33.14 -31.15
C LEU A 21 -38.44 32.50 -32.48
N LEU A 22 -37.86 31.31 -32.33
CA LEU A 22 -38.14 30.06 -33.08
C LEU A 22 -37.71 29.95 -34.56
N ASP A 23 -37.28 28.71 -34.84
CA ASP A 23 -37.23 28.04 -36.14
C ASP A 23 -36.02 28.30 -37.06
N ASN A 24 -35.01 27.43 -36.95
CA ASN A 24 -34.81 26.35 -37.95
C ASN A 24 -33.43 25.68 -37.73
N LEU A 25 -33.43 24.46 -37.19
CA LEU A 25 -33.15 23.20 -37.91
C LEU A 25 -31.67 22.97 -38.28
N LEU A 26 -31.02 22.02 -37.59
CA LEU A 26 -30.63 20.68 -38.11
C LEU A 26 -29.47 20.05 -37.26
N HIS A 27 -29.76 18.86 -36.69
CA HIS A 27 -28.86 17.73 -36.36
C HIS A 27 -27.75 17.96 -35.31
N ILE A 28 -27.84 17.50 -34.05
CA ILE A 28 -27.81 16.11 -33.54
C ILE A 28 -26.92 15.17 -34.40
N THR A 29 -25.73 14.82 -33.89
CA THR A 29 -25.23 13.43 -33.78
C THR A 29 -23.93 13.38 -32.97
N PHE A 30 -23.61 12.18 -32.52
CA PHE A 30 -22.87 11.77 -31.34
C PHE A 30 -21.69 10.90 -31.79
N ARG A 31 -20.61 10.83 -30.98
CA ARG A 31 -19.51 9.81 -30.97
C ARG A 31 -18.45 9.86 -32.10
N PRO A 32 -17.34 9.07 -32.03
CA PRO A 32 -16.45 8.66 -30.92
C PRO A 32 -14.93 8.74 -31.27
N SER A 33 -14.06 8.38 -30.32
CA SER A 33 -12.61 8.14 -30.44
C SER A 33 -12.18 7.25 -31.63
N PRO A 34 -11.00 7.49 -32.26
CA PRO A 34 -10.48 6.59 -33.28
C PRO A 34 -9.66 5.44 -32.68
N ILE A 35 -10.18 4.23 -32.83
CA ILE A 35 -9.41 3.00 -32.97
C ILE A 35 -9.08 2.88 -34.46
N THR A 36 -7.82 2.66 -34.82
CA THR A 36 -7.46 2.13 -36.14
C THR A 36 -6.39 1.06 -36.00
N THR A 37 -6.67 -0.07 -36.60
CA THR A 37 -5.95 -1.35 -36.56
C THR A 37 -4.98 -1.51 -37.73
N ALA A 38 -3.82 -2.10 -37.42
CA ALA A 38 -3.03 -3.09 -38.16
C ALA A 38 -2.45 -2.78 -39.56
N SER A 39 -1.12 -2.93 -39.68
CA SER A 39 -0.53 -3.80 -40.70
C SER A 39 0.81 -4.37 -40.22
N ALA A 40 1.00 -5.65 -40.53
CA ALA A 40 2.13 -6.49 -40.15
C ALA A 40 3.41 -6.13 -40.90
N LEU A 41 4.58 -6.38 -40.30
CA LEU A 41 5.78 -6.90 -40.99
C LEU A 41 6.88 -7.29 -39.98
N SER A 42 7.39 -8.50 -40.20
CA SER A 42 8.73 -9.01 -39.88
C SER A 42 9.05 -9.55 -38.48
N SER A 43 9.16 -10.88 -38.45
CA SER A 43 9.78 -11.71 -37.42
C SER A 43 11.18 -11.26 -37.02
N ALA A 44 11.36 -11.00 -35.73
CA ALA A 44 12.64 -11.17 -35.05
C ALA A 44 12.39 -11.57 -33.60
N HIS A 45 12.41 -12.87 -33.33
CA HIS A 45 12.43 -13.42 -31.96
C HIS A 45 13.72 -12.97 -31.24
N HIS A 46 13.69 -11.77 -30.67
CA HIS A 46 14.64 -11.36 -29.65
C HIS A 46 14.08 -11.81 -28.30
N TYR A 47 14.61 -12.92 -27.78
CA TYR A 47 14.42 -13.31 -26.39
C TYR A 47 14.84 -12.16 -25.48
N ARG A 48 13.88 -11.42 -24.91
CA ARG A 48 14.12 -10.44 -23.86
C ARG A 48 14.35 -11.20 -22.55
N PRO A 49 15.53 -11.13 -21.90
CA PRO A 49 15.72 -11.76 -20.61
C PRO A 49 14.91 -11.01 -19.55
N LEU A 50 13.93 -11.69 -18.94
CA LEU A 50 13.04 -11.20 -17.88
C LEU A 50 13.72 -11.11 -16.49
N PHE A 51 15.00 -10.69 -16.44
CA PHE A 51 15.68 -10.33 -15.20
C PHE A 51 16.64 -9.17 -15.42
N ALA A 52 16.10 -8.03 -15.84
CA ALA A 52 16.76 -6.75 -15.59
C ALA A 52 16.52 -6.40 -14.11
N SER A 53 17.55 -6.51 -13.29
CA SER A 53 17.56 -5.90 -11.95
C SER A 53 17.08 -4.44 -12.03
N PRO A 54 16.29 -3.93 -11.07
CA PRO A 54 15.89 -2.53 -11.10
C PRO A 54 17.15 -1.64 -11.13
N PHE A 55 17.30 -0.89 -12.22
CA PHE A 55 18.33 0.13 -12.41
C PHE A 55 18.17 1.17 -11.30
N ASN A 56 19.07 1.16 -10.31
CA ASN A 56 19.07 2.12 -9.22
C ASN A 56 19.77 3.42 -9.71
N PRO A 57 19.06 4.57 -9.82
CA PRO A 57 19.59 5.77 -10.46
C PRO A 57 20.27 6.74 -9.47
N GLN A 58 20.80 6.27 -8.34
CA GLN A 58 21.59 7.11 -7.43
C GLN A 58 23.09 7.04 -7.83
N LYS A 59 23.43 7.65 -8.98
CA LYS A 59 24.82 7.80 -9.43
C LYS A 59 25.49 8.87 -8.56
N MET A 60 26.05 8.48 -7.42
CA MET A 60 26.87 9.38 -6.60
C MET A 60 27.92 10.07 -7.48
N PRO A 61 28.17 11.38 -7.29
CA PRO A 61 29.09 12.10 -8.14
C PRO A 61 30.51 11.52 -7.95
N THR A 62 31.19 11.28 -9.08
CA THR A 62 32.48 10.57 -9.09
C THR A 62 33.57 11.28 -8.30
N HIS A 63 33.42 12.58 -8.01
CA HIS A 63 34.37 13.38 -7.25
C HIS A 63 34.47 12.95 -5.78
N LEU A 64 33.42 12.37 -5.19
CA LEU A 64 33.42 11.87 -3.81
C LEU A 64 33.97 10.43 -3.68
N SER A 65 34.26 9.76 -4.80
CA SER A 65 34.78 8.39 -4.77
C SER A 65 36.21 8.34 -4.22
N LYS A 66 36.49 7.35 -3.38
CA LYS A 66 37.85 7.11 -2.84
C LYS A 66 38.89 6.92 -3.94
N THR A 67 38.47 6.39 -5.10
CA THR A 67 39.30 6.21 -6.30
C THR A 67 40.00 7.48 -6.74
N ARG A 68 39.38 8.66 -6.59
CA ARG A 68 40.02 9.94 -6.95
C ARG A 68 41.22 10.26 -6.06
N LYS A 69 41.12 9.96 -4.77
CA LYS A 69 42.19 10.17 -3.77
C LYS A 69 43.32 9.13 -3.90
N HIS A 70 43.06 7.99 -4.53
CA HIS A 70 44.06 6.94 -4.75
C HIS A 70 44.98 7.17 -5.97
N ARG A 71 44.76 8.20 -6.79
CA ARG A 71 45.70 8.56 -7.87
C ARG A 71 47.06 8.95 -7.26
N GLY A 72 48.15 8.47 -7.84
CA GLY A 72 49.50 8.61 -7.29
C GLY A 72 49.91 7.51 -6.30
N HIS A 73 48.97 6.68 -5.81
CA HIS A 73 49.31 5.50 -5.03
C HIS A 73 49.59 4.30 -5.96
N VAL A 74 50.70 3.60 -5.72
CA VAL A 74 51.16 2.49 -6.60
C VAL A 74 50.18 1.30 -6.66
N SER A 75 49.48 0.96 -5.57
CA SER A 75 48.60 -0.22 -5.48
C SER A 75 47.12 0.09 -5.24
N ALA A 76 46.75 1.37 -5.21
CA ALA A 76 45.40 1.87 -4.92
C ALA A 76 44.72 1.22 -3.70
N GLY A 77 45.49 0.87 -2.66
CA GLY A 77 44.99 0.29 -1.40
C GLY A 77 44.91 -1.24 -1.35
N ASN A 78 45.32 -1.97 -2.40
CA ASN A 78 45.22 -3.44 -2.45
C ASN A 78 46.50 -4.18 -1.97
N GLY A 79 47.42 -3.47 -1.29
CA GLY A 79 48.70 -4.03 -0.82
C GLY A 79 49.73 -4.30 -1.93
N ARG A 80 50.98 -4.57 -1.55
CA ARG A 80 52.09 -4.83 -2.49
C ARG A 80 52.22 -6.32 -2.86
N VAL A 81 52.02 -7.22 -1.89
CA VAL A 81 52.26 -8.67 -2.05
C VAL A 81 50.98 -9.40 -2.49
N GLY A 82 49.90 -9.34 -1.71
CA GLY A 82 48.67 -10.09 -1.96
C GLY A 82 47.98 -9.72 -3.28
N LYS A 83 47.93 -8.42 -3.61
CA LYS A 83 47.35 -7.82 -4.82
C LYS A 83 45.86 -8.14 -5.02
N HIS A 84 45.16 -7.27 -5.73
CA HIS A 84 43.79 -7.56 -6.15
C HIS A 84 43.80 -8.52 -7.35
N ARG A 85 43.38 -9.77 -7.12
CA ARG A 85 43.26 -10.82 -8.16
C ARG A 85 41.78 -11.06 -8.50
N LYS A 86 41.53 -11.79 -9.59
CA LYS A 86 40.18 -11.92 -10.16
C LYS A 86 39.19 -12.64 -9.22
N HIS A 87 39.46 -13.87 -8.79
CA HIS A 87 38.52 -14.67 -7.96
C HIS A 87 39.25 -15.57 -6.95
N PRO A 88 39.86 -15.01 -5.89
CA PRO A 88 40.36 -15.84 -4.80
C PRO A 88 39.20 -16.53 -4.07
N GLY A 89 39.27 -17.85 -3.86
CA GLY A 89 38.25 -18.63 -3.14
C GLY A 89 37.02 -19.04 -3.96
N GLY A 90 36.96 -18.68 -5.26
CA GLY A 90 35.87 -19.04 -6.16
C GLY A 90 34.88 -17.90 -6.41
N ARG A 91 33.74 -18.21 -7.03
CA ARG A 91 32.68 -17.24 -7.37
C ARG A 91 31.41 -17.56 -6.59
N GLY A 92 30.71 -16.53 -6.12
CA GLY A 92 29.44 -16.68 -5.40
C GLY A 92 29.62 -17.48 -4.10
N LEU A 93 28.75 -18.48 -3.90
CA LEU A 93 28.72 -19.32 -2.68
C LEU A 93 29.61 -20.58 -2.80
N ALA A 94 30.60 -20.58 -3.70
CA ALA A 94 31.54 -21.68 -3.86
C ALA A 94 32.33 -21.93 -2.56
N GLY A 95 32.61 -23.21 -2.28
CA GLY A 95 33.39 -23.62 -1.11
C GLY A 95 32.62 -23.60 0.22
N GLY A 96 31.30 -23.37 0.22
CA GLY A 96 30.52 -23.21 1.45
C GLY A 96 30.53 -24.40 2.41
N GLN A 97 30.79 -25.62 1.93
CA GLN A 97 31.01 -26.83 2.77
C GLN A 97 32.49 -27.20 2.95
N HIS A 98 33.38 -26.50 2.25
CA HIS A 98 34.81 -26.83 2.15
C HIS A 98 35.64 -25.66 2.71
N HIS A 99 36.40 -24.96 1.88
CA HIS A 99 37.32 -23.89 2.30
C HIS A 99 36.66 -22.59 2.78
N HIS A 100 35.35 -22.42 2.59
CA HIS A 100 34.55 -21.33 3.18
C HIS A 100 33.55 -21.82 4.25
N ARG A 101 33.71 -23.05 4.73
CA ARG A 101 32.84 -23.67 5.74
C ARG A 101 32.73 -22.84 7.02
N THR A 102 33.85 -22.33 7.53
CA THR A 102 33.86 -21.54 8.77
C THR A 102 32.94 -20.32 8.69
N ASN A 103 32.81 -19.69 7.52
CA ASN A 103 31.90 -18.55 7.32
C ASN A 103 30.43 -18.99 7.32
N MET A 104 30.12 -20.15 6.73
CA MET A 104 28.75 -20.68 6.66
C MET A 104 28.29 -21.19 8.02
N ASP A 105 29.09 -22.01 8.69
CA ASP A 105 28.74 -22.58 9.99
C ASP A 105 28.60 -21.50 11.07
N LYS A 106 29.40 -20.43 11.00
CA LYS A 106 29.38 -19.34 11.98
C LYS A 106 28.20 -18.39 11.82
N TYR A 107 27.91 -17.95 10.59
CA TYR A 107 26.95 -16.86 10.35
C TYR A 107 25.63 -17.34 9.76
N HIS A 108 25.60 -18.51 9.13
CA HIS A 108 24.43 -19.02 8.42
C HIS A 108 24.16 -20.51 8.78
N PRO A 109 23.99 -20.84 10.07
CA PRO A 109 23.67 -22.21 10.47
C PRO A 109 22.31 -22.62 9.88
N GLY A 110 22.23 -23.86 9.37
CA GLY A 110 21.02 -24.38 8.72
C GLY A 110 20.89 -24.03 7.24
N TYR A 111 21.88 -23.36 6.63
CA TYR A 111 21.89 -23.10 5.19
C TYR A 111 21.93 -24.39 4.36
N PHE A 112 22.73 -25.37 4.78
CA PHE A 112 22.76 -26.70 4.16
C PHE A 112 21.81 -27.64 4.88
N GLY A 113 20.91 -28.28 4.13
CA GLY A 113 19.96 -29.24 4.65
C GLY A 113 18.60 -29.16 3.96
N LYS A 114 17.70 -30.08 4.31
CA LYS A 114 16.31 -30.08 3.85
C LYS A 114 15.39 -30.16 5.06
N VAL A 115 14.42 -29.26 5.16
CA VAL A 115 13.46 -29.18 6.27
C VAL A 115 12.04 -29.05 5.72
N GLY A 116 11.09 -29.72 6.38
CA GLY A 116 9.65 -29.60 6.08
C GLY A 116 9.18 -30.31 4.81
N MET A 117 7.89 -30.10 4.49
CA MET A 117 7.22 -30.66 3.31
C MET A 117 7.03 -29.60 2.21
N ARG A 118 7.10 -30.01 0.93
CA ARG A 118 6.91 -29.11 -0.22
C ARG A 118 5.41 -28.88 -0.48
N HIS A 119 4.99 -27.62 -0.51
CA HIS A 119 3.64 -27.22 -0.90
C HIS A 119 3.63 -26.74 -2.37
N PHE A 120 2.97 -27.50 -3.25
CA PHE A 120 2.82 -27.14 -4.67
C PHE A 120 1.73 -26.09 -4.86
N HIS A 121 1.83 -25.27 -5.92
CA HIS A 121 0.85 -24.24 -6.29
C HIS A 121 0.38 -23.37 -5.12
N LEU A 122 1.32 -22.78 -4.37
CA LEU A 122 1.01 -21.94 -3.21
C LEU A 122 0.23 -20.68 -3.61
N THR A 123 -1.04 -20.61 -3.22
CA THR A 123 -1.90 -19.42 -3.36
C THR A 123 -1.90 -18.60 -2.06
N ARG A 124 -1.12 -17.51 -2.04
CA ARG A 124 -0.97 -16.65 -0.84
C ARG A 124 -2.27 -15.94 -0.43
N ASN A 125 -3.22 -15.77 -1.34
CA ASN A 125 -4.49 -15.10 -1.05
C ASN A 125 -5.38 -15.93 -0.10
N SER A 126 -5.30 -17.27 -0.16
CA SER A 126 -6.08 -18.14 0.73
C SER A 126 -5.60 -18.04 2.18
N SER A 127 -4.29 -17.90 2.40
CA SER A 127 -3.71 -17.70 3.72
C SER A 127 -3.60 -16.22 4.14
N TYR A 128 -4.11 -15.30 3.33
CA TYR A 128 -4.05 -13.87 3.61
C TYR A 128 -4.94 -13.51 4.79
N ARG A 129 -4.30 -13.17 5.91
CA ARG A 129 -4.98 -12.81 7.15
C ARG A 129 -4.20 -11.74 7.91
N PRO A 130 -4.31 -10.47 7.51
CA PRO A 130 -3.71 -9.35 8.23
C PRO A 130 -4.28 -9.28 9.66
N VAL A 131 -3.40 -8.96 10.61
CA VAL A 131 -3.68 -9.07 12.04
C VAL A 131 -3.68 -7.70 12.71
N VAL A 132 -4.64 -7.45 13.59
CA VAL A 132 -4.70 -6.29 14.50
C VAL A 132 -4.76 -6.77 15.95
N ASN A 133 -4.12 -6.04 16.86
CA ASN A 133 -4.13 -6.29 18.29
C ASN A 133 -5.06 -5.30 19.01
N LEU A 134 -5.47 -5.62 20.25
CA LEU A 134 -6.40 -4.79 21.03
C LEU A 134 -5.88 -3.38 21.32
N ASP A 135 -4.57 -3.24 21.53
CA ASP A 135 -3.90 -1.95 21.76
C ASP A 135 -4.16 -0.91 20.65
N LYS A 136 -4.30 -1.38 19.41
CA LYS A 136 -4.50 -0.54 18.23
C LYS A 136 -5.94 -0.46 17.76
N LEU A 137 -6.87 -1.24 18.32
CA LEU A 137 -8.26 -1.24 17.89
C LEU A 137 -8.89 0.15 17.99
N TRP A 138 -8.64 0.85 19.09
CA TRP A 138 -9.16 2.21 19.26
C TRP A 138 -8.53 3.22 18.31
N THR A 139 -7.38 2.93 17.70
CA THR A 139 -6.76 3.81 16.70
C THR A 139 -7.60 3.89 15.42
N LEU A 140 -8.38 2.84 15.12
CA LEU A 140 -9.22 2.77 13.92
C LEU A 140 -10.46 3.68 14.00
N VAL A 141 -10.87 4.05 15.22
CA VAL A 141 -12.01 4.96 15.43
C VAL A 141 -11.53 6.40 15.26
N PRO A 142 -12.18 7.27 14.48
CA PRO A 142 -11.83 8.69 14.39
C PRO A 142 -11.80 9.39 15.76
N ALA A 143 -10.91 10.35 15.95
CA ALA A 143 -10.71 11.00 17.26
C ALA A 143 -11.96 11.74 17.77
N GLU A 144 -12.79 12.25 16.87
CA GLU A 144 -14.05 12.94 17.21
C GLU A 144 -15.04 12.00 17.90
N GLN A 145 -15.20 10.79 17.35
CA GLN A 145 -16.06 9.76 17.93
C GLN A 145 -15.55 9.26 19.28
N ARG A 146 -14.24 9.34 19.56
CA ARG A 146 -13.68 8.93 20.86
C ARG A 146 -13.99 9.91 21.99
N LYS A 147 -14.10 11.21 21.71
CA LYS A 147 -14.22 12.26 22.74
C LYS A 147 -15.61 12.34 23.37
N GLY A 148 -16.65 11.94 22.64
CA GLY A 148 -18.04 11.98 23.12
C GLY A 148 -18.46 10.75 23.93
N LEU A 149 -17.59 9.75 24.08
CA LEU A 149 -17.97 8.46 24.64
C LEU A 149 -17.73 8.38 26.16
N THR A 150 -18.80 8.06 26.89
CA THR A 150 -18.77 7.73 28.32
C THR A 150 -19.17 6.27 28.52
N SER A 151 -18.72 5.63 29.61
CA SER A 151 -18.95 4.21 29.90
C SER A 151 -20.42 3.79 29.97
N SER A 152 -21.36 4.73 30.13
CA SER A 152 -22.81 4.50 30.25
C SER A 152 -23.62 4.88 29.00
N SER A 153 -22.97 5.28 27.90
CA SER A 153 -23.67 5.69 26.67
C SER A 153 -24.39 4.50 26.01
N THR A 154 -25.65 4.72 25.62
CA THR A 154 -26.45 3.75 24.83
C THR A 154 -25.87 3.56 23.43
N GLU A 155 -25.20 4.59 22.89
CA GLU A 155 -24.54 4.54 21.58
C GLU A 155 -23.08 4.13 21.72
N VAL A 156 -22.70 3.04 21.05
CA VAL A 156 -21.38 2.39 21.14
C VAL A 156 -20.75 2.30 19.76
N PRO A 157 -19.45 2.66 19.59
CA PRO A 157 -18.78 2.64 18.30
C PRO A 157 -18.63 1.21 17.80
N VAL A 158 -18.91 1.05 16.51
CA VAL A 158 -18.71 -0.19 15.77
C VAL A 158 -17.35 -0.10 15.06
N ILE A 159 -16.42 -0.94 15.50
CA ILE A 159 -15.09 -1.06 14.89
C ILE A 159 -15.16 -2.16 13.85
N ASP A 160 -15.21 -1.77 12.58
CA ASP A 160 -15.12 -2.70 11.46
C ASP A 160 -13.66 -2.93 11.09
N THR A 161 -13.12 -4.09 11.50
CA THR A 161 -11.73 -4.41 11.22
C THR A 161 -11.53 -4.81 9.76
N LEU A 162 -12.55 -5.33 9.09
CA LEU A 162 -12.47 -5.78 7.70
C LEU A 162 -12.41 -4.59 6.75
N ALA A 163 -13.24 -3.56 7.00
CA ALA A 163 -13.17 -2.30 6.27
C ALA A 163 -11.79 -1.63 6.43
N ALA A 164 -11.18 -1.75 7.61
CA ALA A 164 -9.82 -1.31 7.87
C ALA A 164 -8.73 -2.24 7.28
N GLY A 165 -9.09 -3.33 6.59
CA GLY A 165 -8.17 -4.24 5.94
C GLY A 165 -7.55 -5.30 6.85
N TYR A 166 -8.13 -5.56 8.03
CA TYR A 166 -7.68 -6.60 8.97
C TYR A 166 -8.63 -7.79 9.02
N GLY A 167 -8.08 -8.99 8.90
CA GLY A 167 -8.84 -10.24 8.95
C GLY A 167 -8.98 -10.80 10.36
N LYS A 168 -7.95 -10.65 11.22
CA LYS A 168 -7.91 -11.31 12.53
C LYS A 168 -7.58 -10.37 13.68
N VAL A 169 -8.31 -10.48 14.77
CA VAL A 169 -8.08 -9.76 16.03
C VAL A 169 -7.38 -10.66 17.05
N LEU A 170 -6.25 -10.18 17.59
CA LEU A 170 -5.46 -10.84 18.65
C LEU A 170 -5.49 -10.06 19.96
N GLY A 171 -5.31 -10.77 21.07
CA GLY A 171 -5.54 -10.27 22.44
C GLY A 171 -4.36 -9.54 23.12
N LYS A 172 -3.33 -9.11 22.37
CA LYS A 172 -2.21 -8.36 22.96
C LYS A 172 -2.68 -6.95 23.35
N GLY A 173 -2.30 -6.50 24.54
CA GLY A 173 -2.62 -5.16 25.06
C GLY A 173 -3.83 -5.12 25.98
N ARG A 174 -4.21 -3.90 26.36
CA ARG A 174 -5.39 -3.58 27.17
C ARG A 174 -6.31 -2.69 26.36
N LEU A 175 -7.62 -2.88 26.52
CA LEU A 175 -8.61 -1.95 26.02
C LEU A 175 -8.89 -0.90 27.10
N PRO A 176 -9.24 0.33 26.72
CA PRO A 176 -9.87 1.26 27.66
C PRO A 176 -11.18 0.66 28.17
N ALA A 177 -11.61 1.07 29.36
CA ALA A 177 -12.88 0.66 29.98
C ALA A 177 -14.08 1.38 29.31
N LEU A 178 -14.14 1.30 27.99
CA LEU A 178 -15.18 1.82 27.13
C LEU A 178 -15.77 0.65 26.34
N PRO A 179 -17.10 0.49 26.32
CA PRO A 179 -17.73 -0.54 25.51
C PRO A 179 -17.45 -0.29 24.03
N CYS A 180 -17.26 -1.36 23.26
CA CYS A 180 -17.08 -1.30 21.81
C CYS A 180 -17.66 -2.55 21.14
N ILE A 181 -18.17 -2.41 19.91
CA ILE A 181 -18.61 -3.55 19.10
C ILE A 181 -17.56 -3.81 18.04
N VAL A 182 -16.92 -4.98 18.07
CA VAL A 182 -15.88 -5.36 17.11
C VAL A 182 -16.45 -6.29 16.05
N LYS A 183 -16.43 -5.87 14.79
CA LYS A 183 -16.76 -6.69 13.62
C LYS A 183 -15.48 -7.24 13.00
N ALA A 184 -15.31 -8.55 13.00
CA ALA A 184 -14.12 -9.22 12.48
C ALA A 184 -14.43 -10.62 11.94
N ARG A 185 -13.58 -11.15 11.05
CA ARG A 185 -13.72 -12.53 10.54
C ARG A 185 -13.23 -13.57 11.53
N TRP A 186 -12.10 -13.30 12.17
CA TRP A 186 -11.49 -14.20 13.15
C TRP A 186 -11.09 -13.43 14.41
N VAL A 187 -11.38 -14.00 15.57
CA VAL A 187 -11.01 -13.44 16.87
C VAL A 187 -10.36 -14.52 17.72
N SER A 188 -9.27 -14.18 18.42
CA SER A 188 -8.67 -15.10 19.39
C SER A 188 -9.49 -15.18 20.68
N SER A 189 -9.54 -16.35 21.33
CA SER A 189 -10.27 -16.53 22.60
C SER A 189 -9.88 -15.49 23.68
N LEU A 190 -8.59 -15.16 23.78
CA LEU A 190 -8.11 -14.15 24.73
C LEU A 190 -8.63 -12.74 24.38
N ALA A 191 -8.67 -12.39 23.09
CA ALA A 191 -9.23 -11.11 22.65
C ALA A 191 -10.72 -11.02 22.97
N GLU A 192 -11.46 -12.09 22.72
CA GLU A 192 -12.89 -12.15 23.01
C GLU A 192 -13.18 -11.97 24.50
N LYS A 193 -12.45 -12.66 25.38
CA LYS A 193 -12.57 -12.50 26.84
C LYS A 193 -12.36 -11.05 27.27
N LYS A 194 -11.28 -10.41 26.81
CA LYS A 194 -10.97 -9.01 27.15
C LYS A 194 -11.99 -8.01 26.59
N ILE A 195 -12.52 -8.26 25.40
CA ILE A 195 -13.56 -7.39 24.81
C ILE A 195 -14.84 -7.50 25.66
N LYS A 196 -15.22 -8.71 26.09
CA LYS A 196 -16.37 -8.92 26.98
C LYS A 196 -16.16 -8.29 28.36
N GLU A 197 -14.96 -8.43 28.94
CA GLU A 197 -14.57 -7.78 30.20
C GLU A 197 -14.66 -6.25 30.12
N ALA A 198 -14.35 -5.66 28.97
CA ALA A 198 -14.48 -4.22 28.73
C ALA A 198 -15.94 -3.77 28.44
N GLY A 199 -16.92 -4.68 28.52
CA GLY A 199 -18.33 -4.40 28.19
C GLY A 199 -18.62 -4.34 26.69
N GLY A 200 -17.71 -4.84 25.85
CA GLY A 200 -17.86 -4.89 24.41
C GLY A 200 -18.46 -6.21 23.89
N VAL A 201 -18.86 -6.20 22.63
CA VAL A 201 -19.45 -7.35 21.93
C VAL A 201 -18.68 -7.65 20.66
N VAL A 202 -18.42 -8.92 20.40
CA VAL A 202 -17.79 -9.39 19.16
C VAL A 202 -18.87 -9.87 18.19
N LYS A 203 -18.87 -9.33 16.97
CA LYS A 203 -19.71 -9.79 15.86
C LYS A 203 -18.83 -10.42 14.79
N LEU A 204 -19.05 -11.70 14.51
CA LEU A 204 -18.32 -12.41 13.46
C LEU A 204 -18.94 -12.09 12.09
N VAL A 205 -18.08 -11.85 11.11
CA VAL A 205 -18.46 -11.55 9.71
C VAL A 205 -17.78 -12.57 8.79
N ALA A 206 -18.48 -13.03 7.77
CA ALA A 206 -17.96 -14.02 6.80
C ALA A 206 -16.85 -13.45 5.91
#